data_AF-A0A8H5J5U6-F1
#
_entry.id   AF-A0A8H5J5U6-F1
#
_cell.length_a   1.000
_cell.length_b   1.000
_cell.length_c   1.000
_cell.angle_alpha   90.00
_cell.angle_beta   90.00
_cell.angle_gamma   90.00
#
_symmetry.space_group_name_H-M   'P 1'
#
loop_
_entity.id
_entity.type
_entity.pdbx_description
1 polymer ?
#
loop_
_entity_poly.entity_id
_entity_poly.type
_entity_poly.pdbx_seq_one_letter_code
_entity_poly.pdbx_strand_id
1 'polypeptide(L)'
;MAAAPPESSVLSLLNGISPRLAVKELEVVPSARLQRLYNVKVTEGPSLLLALPPPAVIRLLRAEKSTLGTEAAVLKWLSAVARERKICSGAGSEEATTRTVVTPVAKETNSQLLAGYLPTLVRHESIGGVLPVEYNLIRPPRGTPISTLSRPLDSREQWSVDFQTGQLLRRISSQVSPTRRFGIAADVLSVSPSVVHHPPRRFEGSLTDSKGADSWRVAFHSLLESVLRDGEDLTIMFNYNNIRHHFERFQHLLDAVTKPRLVVLDAGEDSNTLIHRPYESEKKSILPKDVQPQPRLGKGVSRKPGNDGKVGQDYRIVLQDGISRKADYMITDEPSQNPIEVTGLRQWSNCVFGDPLMATVFSKQPNLSGDFWRGFDNPLPGETTASIIEDRDNAHIRMLLYECYHAVVTLVGEYYRPQTDSSRRELAARKHLGNVLARLEELDDRGQQRRRRMSGEMSPSKRPRSGQESDEDSEP
;
A
#
# COMPACT_ATOMS: atom_id res chain seq x y z
N MET A 1 10.28 -5.42 18.88
CA MET A 1 9.17 -6.39 18.67
C MET A 1 8.56 -6.70 20.02
N ALA A 2 7.28 -6.38 20.23
CA ALA A 2 6.58 -6.86 21.42
C ALA A 2 6.42 -8.38 21.32
N ALA A 3 6.59 -9.09 22.43
CA ALA A 3 6.45 -10.55 22.46
C ALA A 3 5.05 -10.94 21.97
N ALA A 4 4.99 -11.95 21.09
CA ALA A 4 3.72 -12.56 20.76
C ALA A 4 3.08 -13.08 22.07
N PRO A 5 1.76 -12.93 22.27
CA PRO A 5 1.07 -13.55 23.39
C PRO A 5 1.38 -15.05 23.42
N PRO A 6 1.36 -15.66 24.62
CA PRO A 6 1.52 -17.09 24.74
C PRO A 6 0.53 -17.80 23.81
N GLU A 7 1.03 -18.80 23.08
CA GLU A 7 0.21 -19.61 22.16
C GLU A 7 -1.05 -20.15 22.87
N SER A 8 -0.91 -20.53 24.13
CA SER A 8 -2.01 -20.96 25.01
C SER A 8 -3.14 -19.94 25.12
N SER A 9 -2.84 -18.64 25.24
CA SER A 9 -3.86 -17.59 25.33
C SER A 9 -4.63 -17.43 24.02
N VAL A 10 -3.96 -17.58 22.87
CA VAL A 10 -4.60 -17.50 21.56
C VAL A 10 -5.44 -18.75 21.28
N LEU A 11 -4.98 -19.92 21.69
CA LEU A 11 -5.75 -21.16 21.62
C LEU A 11 -6.99 -21.12 22.51
N SER A 12 -6.89 -20.59 23.74
CA SER A 12 -8.05 -20.36 24.61
C SER A 12 -9.07 -19.42 23.95
N LEU A 13 -8.60 -18.34 23.31
CA LEU A 13 -9.46 -17.43 22.55
C LEU A 13 -10.17 -18.17 21.40
N LEU A 14 -9.45 -18.95 20.60
CA LEU A 14 -10.00 -19.72 19.48
C LEU A 14 -11.04 -20.75 19.94
N ASN A 15 -10.77 -21.44 21.05
CA ASN A 15 -11.73 -22.35 21.67
C ASN A 15 -13.01 -21.63 22.12
N GLY A 16 -12.88 -20.41 22.65
CA GLY A 16 -14.02 -19.56 22.99
C GLY A 16 -14.82 -19.09 21.77
N ILE A 17 -14.14 -18.77 20.65
CA ILE A 17 -14.76 -18.32 19.40
C ILE A 17 -15.56 -19.45 18.74
N SER A 18 -14.94 -20.63 18.63
CA SER A 18 -15.54 -21.78 17.97
C SER A 18 -15.00 -23.06 18.59
N PRO A 19 -15.68 -23.64 19.59
CA PRO A 19 -15.22 -24.87 20.24
C PRO A 19 -15.20 -26.09 19.29
N ARG A 20 -15.87 -25.98 18.13
CA ARG A 20 -15.83 -26.99 17.05
C ARG A 20 -14.60 -26.86 16.14
N LEU A 21 -13.83 -25.78 16.25
CA LEU A 21 -12.64 -25.57 15.44
C LEU A 21 -11.47 -26.33 16.05
N ALA A 22 -11.23 -27.56 15.60
CA ALA A 22 -10.10 -28.35 16.06
C ALA A 22 -8.79 -27.83 15.43
N VAL A 23 -8.10 -26.96 16.17
CA VAL A 23 -6.82 -26.35 15.77
C VAL A 23 -5.71 -27.39 15.85
N LYS A 24 -5.00 -27.59 14.73
CA LYS A 24 -3.84 -28.49 14.64
C LYS A 24 -2.54 -27.76 14.96
N GLU A 25 -2.39 -26.54 14.44
CA GLU A 25 -1.15 -25.77 14.51
C GLU A 25 -1.46 -24.29 14.40
N LEU A 26 -0.71 -23.47 15.15
CA LEU A 26 -0.82 -22.02 15.16
C LEU A 26 0.55 -21.40 14.83
N GLU A 27 0.63 -20.66 13.73
CA GLU A 27 1.88 -20.01 13.31
C GLU A 27 1.72 -18.49 13.29
N VAL A 28 2.68 -17.76 13.87
CA VAL A 28 2.72 -16.31 13.78
C VAL A 28 3.12 -15.91 12.35
N VAL A 29 2.36 -15.00 11.75
CA VAL A 29 2.62 -14.50 10.40
C VAL A 29 3.01 -13.02 10.51
N PRO A 30 3.99 -12.51 9.72
CA PRO A 30 4.27 -11.08 9.68
C PRO A 30 3.01 -10.28 9.35
N SER A 31 2.88 -9.02 9.76
CA SER A 31 1.78 -8.16 9.29
C SER A 31 2.34 -7.08 8.37
N ALA A 32 1.55 -6.63 7.40
CA ALA A 32 1.82 -5.39 6.65
C ALA A 32 1.63 -4.14 7.55
N ARG A 33 0.98 -4.30 8.71
CA ARG A 33 0.60 -3.25 9.66
C ARG A 33 0.94 -3.68 11.09
N LEU A 34 0.23 -3.12 12.07
CA LEU A 34 0.46 -3.35 13.50
C LEU A 34 -0.35 -4.50 14.10
N GLN A 35 -1.24 -5.11 13.31
CA GLN A 35 -2.06 -6.23 13.78
C GLN A 35 -1.19 -7.47 14.02
N ARG A 36 -1.60 -8.32 14.96
CA ARG A 36 -0.99 -9.65 15.14
C ARG A 36 -1.75 -10.64 14.29
N LEU A 37 -1.04 -11.33 13.40
CA LEU A 37 -1.63 -12.31 12.49
C LEU A 37 -1.18 -13.71 12.86
N TYR A 38 -2.14 -14.64 12.89
CA TYR A 38 -1.90 -16.06 13.13
C TYR A 38 -2.51 -16.90 12.03
N ASN A 39 -1.72 -17.75 11.42
CA ASN A 39 -2.20 -18.81 10.56
C ASN A 39 -2.69 -19.96 11.45
N VAL A 40 -3.98 -20.25 11.37
CA VAL A 40 -4.66 -21.30 12.13
C VAL A 40 -4.86 -22.47 11.18
N LYS A 41 -4.02 -23.51 11.30
CA LYS A 41 -4.22 -24.75 10.56
C LYS A 41 -5.24 -25.60 11.31
N VAL A 42 -6.36 -25.87 10.66
CA VAL A 42 -7.45 -26.68 11.22
C VAL A 42 -7.23 -28.14 10.81
N THR A 43 -7.63 -29.08 11.67
CA THR A 43 -7.59 -30.53 11.37
C THR A 43 -8.48 -30.89 10.19
N GLU A 44 -9.68 -30.31 10.15
CA GLU A 44 -10.66 -30.49 9.08
C GLU A 44 -11.05 -29.14 8.50
N GLY A 45 -10.69 -28.90 7.24
CA GLY A 45 -11.06 -27.70 6.49
C GLY A 45 -9.88 -26.80 6.09
N PRO A 46 -10.18 -25.64 5.48
CA PRO A 46 -9.15 -24.72 5.01
C PRO A 46 -8.47 -24.00 6.18
N SER A 47 -7.18 -23.70 6.01
CA SER A 47 -6.46 -22.81 6.94
C SER A 47 -7.14 -21.45 7.02
N LEU A 48 -7.14 -20.87 8.22
CA LEU A 48 -7.71 -19.57 8.51
C LEU A 48 -6.63 -18.61 8.97
N LEU A 49 -6.86 -17.32 8.80
CA LEU A 49 -6.05 -16.24 9.34
C LEU A 49 -6.83 -15.56 10.46
N LEU A 50 -6.29 -15.62 11.67
CA LEU A 50 -6.79 -14.86 12.81
C LEU A 50 -6.00 -13.55 12.90
N ALA A 51 -6.70 -12.42 12.80
CA ALA A 51 -6.14 -11.10 13.05
C ALA A 51 -6.61 -10.56 14.40
N LEU A 52 -5.64 -10.17 15.24
CA LEU A 52 -5.84 -9.61 16.57
C LEU A 52 -5.27 -8.19 16.63
N PRO A 53 -5.76 -7.34 17.56
CA PRO A 53 -5.22 -6.00 17.74
C PRO A 53 -3.75 -6.07 18.15
N PRO A 54 -2.98 -5.00 17.90
CA PRO A 54 -1.64 -4.86 18.43
C PRO A 54 -1.62 -5.05 19.97
N PRO A 55 -0.50 -5.49 20.56
CA PRO A 55 -0.32 -5.49 22.01
C PRO A 55 -0.59 -4.11 22.61
N ALA A 56 -1.21 -4.07 23.79
CA ALA A 56 -1.58 -2.81 24.47
C ALA A 56 -0.39 -1.88 24.77
N VAL A 57 0.83 -2.44 24.85
CA VAL A 57 2.07 -1.67 25.02
C VAL A 57 2.45 -0.86 23.77
N ILE A 58 1.91 -1.20 22.60
CA ILE A 58 2.15 -0.46 21.37
C ILE A 58 1.21 0.73 21.36
N ARG A 59 1.80 1.93 21.43
CA ARG A 59 1.07 3.18 21.23
C ARG A 59 0.66 3.29 19.76
N LEU A 60 -0.62 3.58 19.53
CA LEU A 60 -1.21 3.73 18.20
C LEU A 60 -1.42 5.21 17.88
N LEU A 61 -1.17 5.56 16.62
CA LEU A 61 -1.64 6.84 16.06
C LEU A 61 -3.17 6.86 16.10
N ARG A 62 -3.75 8.06 16.15
CA ARG A 62 -5.21 8.23 16.11
C ARG A 62 -5.85 7.55 14.89
N ALA A 63 -5.18 7.60 13.74
CA ALA A 63 -5.62 6.94 12.51
C ALA A 63 -5.59 5.39 12.57
N GLU A 64 -4.83 4.79 13.49
CA GLU A 64 -4.62 3.34 13.59
C GLU A 64 -5.61 2.62 14.52
N LYS A 65 -6.42 3.37 15.29
CA LYS A 65 -7.27 2.82 16.36
C LYS A 65 -8.44 1.92 15.91
N SER A 66 -8.70 1.75 14.61
CA SER A 66 -9.85 0.96 14.10
C SER A 66 -9.53 0.10 12.87
N THR A 67 -8.30 -0.40 12.80
CA THR A 67 -7.81 -1.17 11.65
C THR A 67 -8.61 -2.46 11.41
N LEU A 68 -8.91 -3.24 12.46
CA LEU A 68 -9.65 -4.51 12.33
C LEU A 68 -11.09 -4.29 11.85
N GLY A 69 -11.79 -3.38 12.50
CA GLY A 69 -13.15 -3.03 12.10
C GLY A 69 -13.26 -2.38 10.72
N THR A 70 -12.27 -1.59 10.31
CA THR A 70 -12.18 -1.06 8.94
C THR A 70 -12.11 -2.18 7.92
N GLU A 71 -11.23 -3.16 8.14
CA GLU A 71 -11.12 -4.34 7.28
C GLU A 71 -12.43 -5.13 7.24
N ALA A 72 -13.03 -5.41 8.40
CA ALA A 72 -14.29 -6.15 8.46
C ALA A 72 -15.44 -5.41 7.72
N ALA A 73 -15.55 -4.10 7.90
CA ALA A 73 -16.58 -3.28 7.24
C ALA A 73 -16.41 -3.28 5.72
N VAL A 74 -15.18 -3.04 5.23
CA VAL A 74 -14.88 -3.01 3.79
C VAL A 74 -15.11 -4.39 3.16
N LEU A 75 -14.66 -5.47 3.78
CA LEU A 75 -14.86 -6.82 3.24
C LEU A 75 -16.32 -7.23 3.20
N LYS A 76 -17.11 -6.92 4.24
CA LYS A 76 -18.57 -7.15 4.25
C LYS A 76 -19.25 -6.37 3.13
N TRP A 77 -18.92 -5.08 2.99
CA TRP A 77 -19.49 -4.22 1.97
C TRP A 77 -19.14 -4.69 0.55
N LEU A 78 -17.87 -4.92 0.24
CA LEU A 78 -17.45 -5.36 -1.09
C LEU A 78 -18.01 -6.74 -1.45
N SER A 79 -18.14 -7.64 -0.48
CA SER A 79 -18.79 -8.94 -0.67
C SER A 79 -20.29 -8.78 -0.99
N ALA A 80 -20.98 -7.82 -0.37
CA ALA A 80 -22.37 -7.50 -0.68
C ALA A 80 -22.52 -6.97 -2.10
N VAL A 81 -21.69 -5.99 -2.48
CA VAL A 81 -21.66 -5.41 -3.85
C VAL A 81 -21.39 -6.48 -4.90
N ALA A 82 -20.48 -7.42 -4.63
CA ALA A 82 -20.18 -8.53 -5.54
C ALA A 82 -21.37 -9.48 -5.75
N ARG A 83 -22.17 -9.74 -4.70
CA ARG A 83 -23.37 -10.59 -4.78
C ARG A 83 -24.48 -9.92 -5.59
N GLU A 84 -24.71 -8.62 -5.37
CA GLU A 84 -25.73 -7.85 -6.09
C GLU A 84 -25.47 -7.85 -7.60
N ARG A 85 -24.22 -7.62 -8.02
CA ARG A 85 -23.87 -7.68 -9.45
C ARG A 85 -24.12 -9.05 -10.07
N LYS A 86 -23.86 -10.14 -9.34
CA LYS A 86 -24.11 -11.51 -9.81
C LYS A 86 -25.59 -11.80 -10.03
N ILE A 87 -26.46 -11.28 -9.16
CA ILE A 87 -27.92 -11.44 -9.28
C ILE A 87 -28.43 -10.70 -10.52
N CYS A 88 -28.02 -9.45 -10.71
CA CYS A 88 -28.46 -8.66 -11.87
C CYS A 88 -27.96 -9.23 -13.21
N SER A 89 -26.76 -9.85 -13.24
CA SER A 89 -26.26 -10.51 -14.46
C SER A 89 -26.95 -11.84 -14.80
N GLY A 90 -27.63 -12.47 -13.84
CA GLY A 90 -28.27 -13.78 -14.04
C GLY A 90 -29.73 -13.72 -14.49
N ALA A 91 -30.37 -12.55 -14.42
CA ALA A 91 -31.81 -12.39 -14.72
C ALA A 91 -32.11 -12.03 -16.19
N GLY A 92 -31.10 -12.03 -17.07
CA GLY A 92 -31.21 -11.56 -18.46
C GLY A 92 -30.97 -12.59 -19.56
N SER A 93 -31.14 -13.89 -19.29
CA SER A 93 -30.95 -14.93 -20.30
C SER A 93 -31.99 -16.06 -20.20
N GLU A 94 -33.25 -15.74 -20.43
CA GLU A 94 -34.17 -16.68 -21.06
C GLU A 94 -34.70 -16.07 -22.36
N GLU A 95 -34.79 -16.91 -23.38
CA GLU A 95 -35.17 -16.65 -24.78
C GLU A 95 -34.08 -16.14 -25.74
N ALA A 96 -33.26 -17.07 -26.22
CA ALA A 96 -33.13 -17.31 -27.66
C ALA A 96 -32.41 -18.64 -27.92
N THR A 97 -33.18 -19.63 -28.39
CA THR A 97 -32.67 -20.91 -28.88
C THR A 97 -31.88 -20.68 -30.17
N THR A 98 -30.58 -21.00 -30.19
CA THR A 98 -29.90 -21.55 -31.38
C THR A 98 -28.56 -22.18 -30.97
N ARG A 99 -28.35 -23.42 -31.41
CA ARG A 99 -27.18 -24.26 -31.12
C ARG A 99 -25.94 -23.69 -31.81
N THR A 100 -24.86 -23.44 -31.08
CA THR A 100 -23.50 -23.51 -31.67
C THR A 100 -22.43 -23.86 -30.62
N VAL A 101 -21.65 -24.87 -30.99
CA VAL A 101 -20.32 -25.33 -30.57
C VAL A 101 -19.65 -24.72 -29.32
N VAL A 102 -19.29 -25.63 -28.41
CA VAL A 102 -18.46 -25.47 -27.22
C VAL A 102 -17.15 -24.73 -27.50
N THR A 103 -16.91 -23.62 -26.78
CA THR A 103 -15.57 -23.06 -26.51
C THR A 103 -15.45 -22.79 -25.00
N PRO A 104 -14.29 -23.03 -24.36
CA PRO A 104 -14.17 -22.92 -22.91
C PRO A 104 -13.87 -21.47 -22.50
N VAL A 105 -14.85 -20.58 -22.61
CA VAL A 105 -14.76 -19.14 -22.22
C VAL A 105 -15.18 -18.91 -20.76
N ALA A 106 -15.03 -19.92 -19.89
CA ALA A 106 -15.48 -19.84 -18.50
C ALA A 106 -14.40 -19.39 -17.50
N LYS A 107 -13.12 -19.32 -17.90
CA LYS A 107 -12.01 -18.94 -17.00
C LYS A 107 -11.73 -17.43 -16.92
N GLU A 108 -12.20 -16.63 -17.87
CA GLU A 108 -11.80 -15.20 -17.98
C GLU A 108 -12.68 -14.21 -17.20
N THR A 109 -13.79 -14.64 -16.59
CA THR A 109 -14.76 -13.71 -15.97
C THR A 109 -14.49 -13.41 -14.49
N ASN A 110 -13.78 -14.25 -13.76
CA ASN A 110 -13.52 -14.02 -12.32
C ASN A 110 -12.32 -13.10 -12.04
N SER A 111 -11.30 -13.07 -12.89
CA SER A 111 -10.13 -12.18 -12.76
C SER A 111 -10.47 -10.72 -13.06
N GLN A 112 -11.58 -10.48 -13.76
CA GLN A 112 -12.02 -9.13 -14.11
C GLN A 112 -12.76 -8.43 -12.95
N LEU A 113 -13.38 -9.20 -12.05
CA LEU A 113 -14.14 -8.70 -10.91
C LEU A 113 -13.27 -8.56 -9.67
N LEU A 114 -13.42 -7.44 -8.94
CA LEU A 114 -12.71 -7.21 -7.66
C LEU A 114 -12.87 -8.38 -6.67
N ALA A 115 -14.01 -9.10 -6.73
CA ALA A 115 -14.31 -10.24 -5.88
C ALA A 115 -13.24 -11.34 -5.88
N GLY A 116 -12.54 -11.56 -7.01
CA GLY A 116 -11.46 -12.56 -7.10
C GLY A 116 -10.23 -12.21 -6.26
N TYR A 117 -10.07 -10.93 -5.90
CA TYR A 117 -8.94 -10.40 -5.13
C TYR A 117 -9.25 -10.26 -3.63
N LEU A 118 -10.50 -10.50 -3.21
CA LEU A 118 -10.93 -10.25 -1.84
C LEU A 118 -10.68 -11.47 -0.93
N PRO A 119 -10.15 -11.26 0.29
CA PRO A 119 -10.23 -12.26 1.33
C PRO A 119 -11.70 -12.54 1.70
N THR A 120 -11.99 -13.78 2.11
CA THR A 120 -13.32 -14.10 2.66
C THR A 120 -13.33 -13.85 4.16
N LEU A 121 -14.06 -12.84 4.62
CA LEU A 121 -14.30 -12.64 6.05
C LEU A 121 -15.25 -13.73 6.55
N VAL A 122 -14.74 -14.62 7.40
CA VAL A 122 -15.54 -15.69 8.03
C VAL A 122 -16.32 -15.13 9.21
N ARG A 123 -15.65 -14.32 10.04
CA ARG A 123 -16.24 -13.76 11.26
C ARG A 123 -15.53 -12.48 11.67
N HIS A 124 -16.28 -11.55 12.23
CA HIS A 124 -15.78 -10.37 12.91
C HIS A 124 -16.65 -10.14 14.14
N GLU A 125 -16.05 -10.19 15.32
CA GLU A 125 -16.73 -10.05 16.60
C GLU A 125 -15.80 -9.39 17.63
N SER A 126 -16.40 -8.96 18.74
CA SER A 126 -15.67 -8.52 19.93
C SER A 126 -16.07 -9.41 21.10
N ILE A 127 -15.10 -10.13 21.67
CA ILE A 127 -15.37 -11.06 22.78
C ILE A 127 -15.44 -10.30 24.09
N GLY A 128 -16.54 -10.51 24.83
CA GLY A 128 -16.79 -9.89 26.13
C GLY A 128 -15.83 -10.35 27.23
N GLY A 129 -15.42 -9.42 28.09
CA GLY A 129 -14.50 -9.60 29.21
C GLY A 129 -14.16 -8.25 29.86
N VAL A 130 -13.21 -8.20 30.80
CA VAL A 130 -12.75 -6.95 31.45
C VAL A 130 -12.19 -5.95 30.42
N LEU A 131 -11.55 -6.44 29.36
CA LEU A 131 -11.15 -5.67 28.19
C LEU A 131 -11.62 -6.42 26.93
N PRO A 132 -12.59 -5.87 26.16
CA PRO A 132 -13.10 -6.55 24.98
C PRO A 132 -12.03 -6.68 23.90
N VAL A 133 -11.88 -7.89 23.34
CA VAL A 133 -10.91 -8.16 22.26
C VAL A 133 -11.67 -8.30 20.95
N GLU A 134 -11.52 -7.31 20.07
CA GLU A 134 -11.97 -7.36 18.68
C GLU A 134 -11.07 -8.30 17.86
N TYR A 135 -11.65 -9.08 16.94
CA TYR A 135 -10.86 -9.96 16.06
C TYR A 135 -11.51 -10.11 14.69
N ASN A 136 -10.69 -10.43 13.69
CA ASN A 136 -11.13 -10.90 12.37
C ASN A 136 -10.68 -12.34 12.17
N LEU A 137 -11.60 -13.20 11.74
CA LEU A 137 -11.30 -14.54 11.24
C LEU A 137 -11.54 -14.55 9.73
N ILE A 138 -10.48 -14.81 8.96
CA ILE A 138 -10.46 -14.61 7.51
C ILE A 138 -9.98 -15.90 6.84
N ARG A 139 -10.56 -16.26 5.69
CA ARG A 139 -9.91 -17.20 4.77
C ARG A 139 -8.93 -16.39 3.92
N PRO A 140 -7.61 -16.61 4.06
CA PRO A 140 -6.62 -15.83 3.33
C PRO A 140 -6.78 -16.06 1.82
N PRO A 141 -6.56 -15.02 1.00
CA PRO A 141 -6.50 -15.19 -0.45
C PRO A 141 -5.25 -15.98 -0.82
N ARG A 142 -5.20 -16.48 -2.06
CA ARG A 142 -4.03 -17.20 -2.56
C ARG A 142 -2.84 -16.24 -2.69
N GLY A 143 -1.64 -16.77 -2.61
CA GLY A 143 -0.41 -16.04 -2.90
C GLY A 143 0.44 -15.70 -1.67
N THR A 144 1.61 -15.13 -1.95
CA THR A 144 2.65 -14.76 -1.00
C THR A 144 2.95 -13.27 -1.14
N PRO A 145 3.14 -12.52 -0.05
CA PRO A 145 3.57 -11.12 -0.12
C PRO A 145 4.91 -10.97 -0.84
N ILE A 146 5.06 -9.96 -1.69
CA ILE A 146 6.30 -9.68 -2.44
C ILE A 146 7.52 -9.56 -1.51
N SER A 147 7.34 -8.87 -0.39
CA SER A 147 8.37 -8.68 0.66
C SER A 147 8.87 -9.98 1.31
N THR A 148 8.15 -11.09 1.16
CA THR A 148 8.47 -12.38 1.78
C THR A 148 8.89 -13.45 0.76
N LEU A 149 9.06 -13.07 -0.50
CA LEU A 149 9.46 -13.99 -1.55
C LEU A 149 10.88 -14.51 -1.30
N SER A 150 11.05 -15.82 -1.47
CA SER A 150 12.36 -16.46 -1.40
C SER A 150 13.24 -16.09 -2.60
N ARG A 151 12.63 -15.98 -3.79
CA ARG A 151 13.27 -15.49 -5.02
C ARG A 151 12.69 -14.13 -5.37
N PRO A 152 13.51 -13.05 -5.45
CA PRO A 152 13.04 -11.73 -5.85
C PRO A 152 12.43 -11.75 -7.25
N LEU A 153 11.70 -10.69 -7.59
CA LEU A 153 11.13 -10.52 -8.92
C LEU A 153 12.25 -10.21 -9.92
N ASP A 154 12.24 -10.88 -11.06
CA ASP A 154 13.06 -10.46 -12.21
C ASP A 154 12.42 -9.25 -12.92
N SER A 155 13.13 -8.62 -13.86
CA SER A 155 12.64 -7.41 -14.54
C SER A 155 11.32 -7.62 -15.29
N ARG A 156 11.07 -8.83 -15.83
CA ARG A 156 9.85 -9.16 -16.58
C ARG A 156 8.70 -9.45 -15.63
N GLU A 157 8.97 -10.16 -14.54
CA GLU A 157 8.02 -10.38 -13.45
C GLU A 157 7.61 -9.04 -12.83
N GLN A 158 8.57 -8.15 -12.55
CA GLN A 158 8.32 -6.81 -12.01
C GLN A 158 7.41 -6.02 -12.95
N TRP A 159 7.69 -6.03 -14.25
CA TRP A 159 6.85 -5.37 -15.25
C TRP A 159 5.39 -5.87 -15.17
N SER A 160 5.20 -7.19 -15.18
CA SER A 160 3.88 -7.81 -15.12
C SER A 160 3.15 -7.49 -13.82
N VAL A 161 3.86 -7.55 -12.69
CA VAL A 161 3.31 -7.26 -11.36
C VAL A 161 2.92 -5.79 -11.25
N ASP A 162 3.73 -4.85 -11.73
CA ASP A 162 3.43 -3.42 -11.70
C ASP A 162 2.16 -3.11 -12.49
N PHE A 163 2.05 -3.66 -13.72
CA PHE A 163 0.86 -3.51 -14.55
C PHE A 163 -0.40 -4.08 -13.89
N GLN A 164 -0.33 -5.31 -13.36
CA GLN A 164 -1.45 -5.93 -12.66
C GLN A 164 -1.84 -5.20 -11.38
N THR A 165 -0.84 -4.66 -10.65
CA THR A 165 -1.04 -3.84 -9.45
C THR A 165 -1.77 -2.54 -9.81
N GLY A 166 -1.35 -1.86 -10.88
CA GLY A 166 -2.07 -0.69 -11.41
C GLY A 166 -3.54 -1.00 -11.71
N GLN A 167 -3.82 -2.13 -12.38
CA GLN A 167 -5.20 -2.55 -12.63
C GLN A 167 -5.98 -2.85 -11.33
N LEU A 168 -5.35 -3.50 -10.35
CA LEU A 168 -5.99 -3.79 -9.07
C LEU A 168 -6.37 -2.50 -8.33
N LEU A 169 -5.47 -1.52 -8.27
CA LEU A 169 -5.75 -0.22 -7.65
C LEU A 169 -6.85 0.53 -8.39
N ARG A 170 -6.92 0.43 -9.72
CA ARG A 170 -8.05 0.94 -10.50
C ARG A 170 -9.36 0.26 -10.07
N ARG A 171 -9.41 -1.08 -10.03
CA ARG A 171 -10.61 -1.84 -9.60
C ARG A 171 -11.10 -1.45 -8.21
N ILE A 172 -10.17 -1.25 -7.28
CA ILE A 172 -10.44 -0.77 -5.92
C ILE A 172 -11.06 0.63 -5.98
N SER A 173 -10.40 1.55 -6.68
CA SER A 173 -10.80 2.96 -6.82
C SER A 173 -12.06 3.18 -7.67
N SER A 174 -12.50 2.18 -8.42
CA SER A 174 -13.79 2.20 -9.11
C SER A 174 -14.97 1.95 -8.15
N GLN A 175 -14.73 1.48 -6.92
CA GLN A 175 -15.78 1.38 -5.92
C GLN A 175 -15.99 2.75 -5.24
N VAL A 176 -17.23 3.23 -5.23
CA VAL A 176 -17.60 4.54 -4.65
C VAL A 176 -18.37 4.33 -3.36
N SER A 177 -18.16 5.23 -2.38
CA SER A 177 -18.86 5.21 -1.09
C SER A 177 -20.38 5.14 -1.27
N PRO A 178 -21.08 4.22 -0.58
CA PRO A 178 -22.54 4.11 -0.65
C PRO A 178 -23.26 5.29 0.01
N THR A 179 -22.59 6.00 0.93
CA THR A 179 -23.15 7.17 1.65
C THR A 179 -22.81 8.49 0.96
N ARG A 180 -22.01 8.47 -0.11
CA ARG A 180 -21.41 9.65 -0.76
C ARG A 180 -20.56 10.53 0.18
N ARG A 181 -20.16 9.99 1.34
CA ARG A 181 -19.28 10.66 2.29
C ARG A 181 -17.83 10.25 2.07
N PHE A 182 -16.93 11.16 2.41
CA PHE A 182 -15.48 10.99 2.42
C PHE A 182 -14.96 10.63 3.81
N GLY A 183 -13.75 10.07 3.90
CA GLY A 183 -13.05 9.81 5.17
C GLY A 183 -12.72 8.34 5.41
N ILE A 184 -12.47 7.96 6.66
CA ILE A 184 -12.12 6.58 7.01
C ILE A 184 -13.25 5.62 6.66
N ALA A 185 -12.92 4.49 6.02
CA ALA A 185 -13.93 3.57 5.50
C ALA A 185 -14.82 2.96 6.58
N ALA A 186 -14.30 2.65 7.78
CA ALA A 186 -15.12 2.20 8.90
C ALA A 186 -16.21 3.22 9.27
N ASP A 187 -15.85 4.50 9.36
CA ASP A 187 -16.78 5.56 9.77
C ASP A 187 -17.84 5.78 8.68
N VAL A 188 -17.42 5.82 7.42
CA VAL A 188 -18.29 6.00 6.25
C VAL A 188 -19.24 4.83 6.04
N LEU A 189 -18.79 3.59 6.28
CA LEU A 189 -19.60 2.37 6.13
C LEU A 189 -20.45 2.04 7.36
N SER A 190 -20.31 2.79 8.46
CA SER A 190 -21.10 2.56 9.68
C SER A 190 -22.55 3.05 9.59
N VAL A 191 -22.94 3.69 8.48
CA VAL A 191 -24.21 4.39 8.31
C VAL A 191 -25.02 3.78 7.18
N SER A 192 -26.34 3.71 7.37
CA SER A 192 -27.29 3.47 6.28
C SER A 192 -27.03 4.43 5.11
N PRO A 193 -27.05 3.96 3.84
CA PRO A 193 -27.53 2.66 3.35
C PRO A 193 -26.51 1.51 3.40
N SER A 194 -25.40 1.65 4.13
CA SER A 194 -24.41 0.56 4.26
C SER A 194 -25.00 -0.69 4.94
N VAL A 195 -24.58 -1.85 4.44
CA VAL A 195 -24.97 -3.18 4.93
C VAL A 195 -24.21 -3.56 6.23
N VAL A 196 -23.28 -2.71 6.70
CA VAL A 196 -22.47 -2.98 7.89
C VAL A 196 -23.17 -2.42 9.14
N HIS A 197 -23.72 -3.32 9.96
CA HIS A 197 -24.30 -2.97 11.26
C HIS A 197 -23.26 -3.13 12.39
N HIS A 198 -23.23 -2.15 13.32
CA HIS A 198 -22.34 -2.02 14.49
C HIS A 198 -20.87 -1.65 14.17
N PRO A 199 -20.52 -0.34 14.14
CA PRO A 199 -19.13 0.06 13.98
C PRO A 199 -18.30 -0.23 15.24
N PRO A 200 -16.99 -0.43 15.10
CA PRO A 200 -16.05 -0.48 16.21
C PRO A 200 -16.11 0.84 16.98
N ARG A 201 -16.09 0.78 18.32
CA ARG A 201 -15.99 1.98 19.14
C ARG A 201 -14.62 2.63 18.92
N ARG A 202 -14.60 3.82 18.30
CA ARG A 202 -13.44 4.71 18.37
C ARG A 202 -13.45 5.46 19.69
N PHE A 203 -12.28 5.56 20.33
CA PHE A 203 -12.05 6.54 21.40
C PHE A 203 -11.82 7.91 20.75
N GLU A 204 -12.79 8.81 20.95
CA GLU A 204 -12.81 10.28 20.77
C GLU A 204 -11.92 10.91 19.67
N GLY A 205 -12.57 11.60 18.71
CA GLY A 205 -11.88 12.50 17.76
C GLY A 205 -12.63 12.85 16.47
N SER A 206 -13.23 14.04 16.45
CA SER A 206 -13.64 14.95 15.35
C SER A 206 -14.56 14.50 14.19
N LEU A 207 -14.59 13.23 13.74
CA LEU A 207 -15.50 12.79 12.65
C LEU A 207 -16.22 11.46 12.92
N THR A 208 -15.99 10.86 14.09
CA THR A 208 -16.69 9.64 14.52
C THR A 208 -18.19 9.85 14.65
N ASP A 209 -18.60 11.05 15.06
CA ASP A 209 -20.01 11.40 15.24
C ASP A 209 -20.67 11.78 13.91
N SER A 210 -19.90 12.38 12.99
CA SER A 210 -20.38 12.82 11.68
C SER A 210 -20.42 11.69 10.64
N LYS A 211 -19.80 10.54 10.94
CA LYS A 211 -19.78 9.34 10.10
C LYS A 211 -19.25 9.61 8.68
N GLY A 212 -18.15 10.38 8.61
CA GLY A 212 -17.53 10.87 7.37
C GLY A 212 -17.72 12.38 7.16
N ALA A 213 -17.22 12.88 6.04
CA ALA A 213 -17.26 14.30 5.65
C ALA A 213 -17.96 14.51 4.30
N ASP A 214 -18.49 15.71 4.08
CA ASP A 214 -19.18 16.09 2.83
C ASP A 214 -18.24 16.40 1.67
N SER A 215 -16.98 16.77 1.95
CA SER A 215 -15.98 16.99 0.91
C SER A 215 -14.65 16.34 1.26
N TRP A 216 -13.87 16.03 0.22
CA TRP A 216 -12.54 15.45 0.40
C TRP A 216 -11.60 16.40 1.14
N ARG A 217 -11.69 17.71 0.90
CA ARG A 217 -10.97 18.73 1.67
C ARG A 217 -11.14 18.53 3.18
N VAL A 218 -12.38 18.43 3.66
CA VAL A 218 -12.68 18.31 5.10
C VAL A 218 -12.18 16.97 5.66
N ALA A 219 -12.39 15.88 4.91
CA ALA A 219 -11.89 14.56 5.31
C ALA A 219 -10.36 14.54 5.41
N PHE A 220 -9.66 15.01 4.37
CA PHE A 220 -8.20 15.03 4.34
C PHE A 220 -7.62 15.98 5.41
N HIS A 221 -8.22 17.15 5.62
CA HIS A 221 -7.83 18.03 6.72
C HIS A 221 -7.89 17.31 8.07
N SER A 222 -8.97 16.57 8.34
CA SER A 222 -9.10 15.80 9.58
C SER A 222 -8.06 14.69 9.70
N LEU A 223 -7.67 14.04 8.59
CA LEU A 223 -6.59 13.04 8.60
C LEU A 223 -5.24 13.69 8.92
N LEU A 224 -4.94 14.82 8.27
CA LEU A 224 -3.70 15.57 8.48
C LEU A 224 -3.61 16.12 9.90
N GLU A 225 -4.63 16.82 10.39
CA GLU A 225 -4.63 17.36 11.75
C GLU A 225 -4.59 16.25 12.82
N SER A 226 -5.17 15.08 12.53
CA SER A 226 -5.08 13.93 13.44
C SER A 226 -3.62 13.51 13.69
N VAL A 227 -2.80 13.46 12.64
CA VAL A 227 -1.38 13.06 12.79
C VAL A 227 -0.50 14.22 13.29
N LEU A 228 -0.82 15.47 12.95
CA LEU A 228 -0.13 16.63 13.52
C LEU A 228 -0.34 16.69 15.04
N ARG A 229 -1.57 16.45 15.52
CA ARG A 229 -1.86 16.32 16.96
C ARG A 229 -1.13 15.14 17.61
N ASP A 230 -1.00 14.01 16.91
CA ASP A 230 -0.18 12.89 17.40
C ASP A 230 1.29 13.33 17.62
N GLY A 231 1.83 14.18 16.74
CA GLY A 231 3.17 14.76 16.86
C GLY A 231 3.30 15.82 17.97
N GLU A 232 2.30 16.70 18.11
CA GLU A 232 2.24 17.73 19.17
C GLU A 232 2.18 17.09 20.56
N ASP A 233 1.39 16.03 20.73
CA ASP A 233 1.30 15.26 21.98
C ASP A 233 2.64 14.63 22.40
N LEU A 234 3.52 14.38 21.43
CA LEU A 234 4.88 13.88 21.65
C LEU A 234 5.94 14.99 21.64
N THR A 235 5.54 16.25 21.45
CA THR A 235 6.44 17.40 21.37
C THR A 235 7.52 17.25 20.28
N ILE A 236 7.19 16.55 19.18
CA ILE A 236 8.15 16.34 18.09
C ILE A 236 8.41 17.68 17.41
N MET A 237 9.67 18.08 17.31
CA MET A 237 10.04 19.37 16.71
C MET A 237 10.08 19.27 15.18
N PHE A 238 9.07 19.77 14.47
CA PHE A 238 9.11 20.08 13.03
C PHE A 238 8.19 21.26 12.70
N ASN A 239 8.20 21.74 11.46
CA ASN A 239 7.53 22.99 11.08
C ASN A 239 6.02 22.81 10.87
N TYR A 240 5.26 22.60 11.95
CA TYR A 240 3.79 22.46 11.93
C TYR A 240 3.10 23.63 11.23
N ASN A 241 3.54 24.86 11.53
CA ASN A 241 2.95 26.06 10.94
C ASN A 241 3.11 26.08 9.42
N ASN A 242 4.25 25.64 8.89
CA ASN A 242 4.45 25.58 7.44
C ASN A 242 3.58 24.48 6.79
N ILE A 243 3.40 23.34 7.45
CA ILE A 243 2.49 22.29 6.95
C ILE A 243 1.06 22.82 6.90
N ARG A 244 0.57 23.44 7.97
CA ARG A 244 -0.77 24.05 8.04
C ARG A 244 -0.92 25.17 7.01
N HIS A 245 0.09 26.02 6.85
CA HIS A 245 0.09 27.10 5.86
C HIS A 245 -0.05 26.56 4.42
N HIS A 246 0.75 25.56 4.04
CA HIS A 246 0.64 24.97 2.70
C HIS A 246 -0.68 24.22 2.50
N PHE A 247 -1.17 23.54 3.53
CA PHE A 247 -2.51 22.95 3.49
C PHE A 247 -3.56 24.05 3.25
N GLU A 248 -3.58 25.11 4.04
CA GLU A 248 -4.53 26.22 3.91
C GLU A 248 -4.52 26.86 2.52
N ARG A 249 -3.31 27.01 1.95
CA ARG A 249 -3.08 27.57 0.63
C ARG A 249 -3.69 26.72 -0.49
N PHE A 250 -3.52 25.39 -0.42
CA PHE A 250 -3.90 24.47 -1.51
C PHE A 250 -5.16 23.64 -1.23
N GLN A 251 -5.77 23.76 -0.05
CA GLN A 251 -6.94 22.96 0.35
C GLN A 251 -8.12 23.06 -0.63
N HIS A 252 -8.26 24.19 -1.33
CA HIS A 252 -9.32 24.42 -2.30
C HIS A 252 -9.24 23.46 -3.51
N LEU A 253 -8.04 22.98 -3.86
CA LEU A 253 -7.85 22.01 -4.94
C LEU A 253 -8.38 20.62 -4.57
N LEU A 254 -8.52 20.33 -3.27
CA LEU A 254 -9.09 19.06 -2.80
C LEU A 254 -10.61 18.98 -3.03
N ASP A 255 -11.30 20.11 -3.24
CA ASP A 255 -12.74 20.11 -3.57
C ASP A 255 -13.03 19.60 -4.98
N ALA A 256 -12.03 19.60 -5.86
CA ALA A 256 -12.18 19.05 -7.20
C ALA A 256 -12.40 17.53 -7.19
N VAL A 257 -12.11 16.87 -6.07
CA VAL A 257 -12.41 15.45 -5.85
C VAL A 257 -13.85 15.34 -5.37
N THR A 258 -14.75 15.02 -6.29
CA THR A 258 -16.19 14.95 -6.02
C THR A 258 -16.68 13.53 -5.76
N LYS A 259 -15.93 12.50 -6.18
CA LYS A 259 -16.31 11.10 -6.01
C LYS A 259 -15.51 10.46 -4.86
N PRO A 260 -16.15 10.06 -3.75
CA PRO A 260 -15.50 9.36 -2.64
C PRO A 260 -15.18 7.91 -3.02
N ARG A 261 -14.02 7.68 -3.63
CA ARG A 261 -13.58 6.37 -4.12
C ARG A 261 -12.87 5.59 -3.03
N LEU A 262 -13.06 4.27 -2.97
CA LEU A 262 -12.33 3.43 -2.03
C LEU A 262 -10.84 3.47 -2.35
N VAL A 263 -10.02 3.74 -1.34
CA VAL A 263 -8.57 3.70 -1.41
C VAL A 263 -8.05 2.86 -0.27
N VAL A 264 -7.31 1.80 -0.59
CA VAL A 264 -6.47 1.10 0.38
C VAL A 264 -5.12 1.78 0.33
N LEU A 265 -4.77 2.52 1.38
CA LEU A 265 -3.63 3.45 1.33
C LEU A 265 -2.30 2.74 1.05
N ASP A 266 -2.13 1.52 1.57
CA ASP A 266 -0.92 0.69 1.40
C ASP A 266 -1.08 -0.38 0.30
N ALA A 267 -2.02 -0.21 -0.64
CA ALA A 267 -2.08 -1.08 -1.82
C ALA A 267 -0.93 -0.78 -2.79
N GLY A 268 -0.33 -1.84 -3.33
CA GLY A 268 0.89 -1.74 -4.14
C GLY A 268 2.18 -1.69 -3.32
N GLU A 269 2.10 -1.76 -2.00
CA GLU A 269 3.27 -2.02 -1.15
C GLU A 269 3.66 -3.50 -1.21
N ASP A 270 4.96 -3.81 -1.21
CA ASP A 270 5.47 -5.19 -1.26
C ASP A 270 5.03 -6.03 -0.04
N SER A 271 4.75 -5.37 1.08
CA SER A 271 4.25 -5.99 2.31
C SER A 271 2.78 -6.40 2.22
N ASN A 272 2.00 -5.72 1.38
CA ASN A 272 0.55 -5.89 1.27
C ASN A 272 0.10 -6.46 -0.09
N THR A 273 0.96 -6.50 -1.11
CA THR A 273 0.64 -7.05 -2.43
C THR A 273 0.95 -8.54 -2.48
N LEU A 274 -0.05 -9.35 -2.81
CA LEU A 274 0.08 -10.80 -2.91
C LEU A 274 0.27 -11.22 -4.36
N ILE A 275 1.23 -12.12 -4.55
CA ILE A 275 1.48 -12.75 -5.85
C ILE A 275 1.41 -14.27 -5.76
N HIS A 276 1.12 -14.92 -6.87
CA HIS A 276 1.17 -16.36 -7.00
C HIS A 276 2.04 -16.76 -8.19
N ARG A 277 2.98 -17.68 -7.94
CA ARG A 277 3.77 -18.37 -8.96
C ARG A 277 3.23 -19.80 -9.10
N PRO A 278 2.46 -20.11 -10.17
CA PRO A 278 1.82 -21.41 -10.33
C PRO A 278 2.78 -22.61 -10.18
N TYR A 279 4.00 -22.48 -10.70
CA TYR A 279 4.97 -23.58 -10.78
C TYR A 279 5.78 -23.83 -9.48
N GLU A 280 5.91 -22.84 -8.59
CA GLU A 280 6.57 -23.05 -7.29
C GLU A 280 5.66 -23.79 -6.30
N SER A 281 4.34 -23.61 -6.43
CA SER A 281 3.33 -24.31 -5.62
C SER A 281 3.33 -25.82 -5.89
N GLU A 282 3.54 -26.24 -7.14
CA GLU A 282 3.58 -27.66 -7.53
C GLU A 282 4.85 -28.37 -7.02
N LYS A 283 6.02 -27.72 -7.05
CA LYS A 283 7.27 -28.30 -6.54
C LYS A 283 7.25 -28.57 -5.03
N LYS A 284 6.54 -27.77 -4.23
CA LYS A 284 6.34 -28.04 -2.78
C LYS A 284 5.45 -29.27 -2.52
N SER A 285 4.64 -29.70 -3.50
CA SER A 285 3.77 -30.87 -3.37
C SER A 285 4.43 -32.20 -3.77
N ILE A 286 5.60 -32.17 -4.42
CA ILE A 286 6.25 -33.36 -5.02
C ILE A 286 7.46 -33.86 -4.20
N LEU A 287 7.80 -33.24 -3.06
CA LEU A 287 8.83 -33.80 -2.17
C LEU A 287 8.25 -34.97 -1.34
N PRO A 288 8.78 -36.20 -1.45
CA PRO A 288 8.35 -37.31 -0.61
C PRO A 288 8.70 -37.02 0.85
N LYS A 289 7.70 -37.00 1.71
CA LYS A 289 7.90 -37.16 3.15
C LYS A 289 8.25 -38.63 3.39
N ASP A 290 9.54 -38.92 3.51
CA ASP A 290 10.08 -39.99 4.37
C ASP A 290 11.57 -40.21 4.08
N VAL A 291 12.45 -39.57 4.86
CA VAL A 291 13.73 -40.17 5.25
C VAL A 291 14.04 -39.71 6.68
N GLN A 292 13.88 -40.63 7.65
CA GLN A 292 14.37 -40.47 9.01
C GLN A 292 15.90 -40.35 9.02
N PRO A 293 16.50 -39.43 9.80
CA PRO A 293 17.93 -39.49 10.07
C PRO A 293 18.20 -40.44 11.25
N GLN A 294 18.89 -41.56 10.99
CA GLN A 294 19.48 -42.38 12.06
C GLN A 294 20.76 -41.72 12.61
N PRO A 295 21.05 -41.85 13.92
CA PRO A 295 22.26 -41.33 14.53
C PRO A 295 23.40 -42.37 14.44
N ARG A 296 24.63 -41.92 14.17
CA ARG A 296 25.83 -42.73 14.47
C ARG A 296 26.84 -41.90 15.25
N LEU A 297 27.03 -42.31 16.51
CA LEU A 297 28.14 -41.92 17.38
C LEU A 297 29.47 -42.48 16.84
N GLY A 298 30.56 -41.76 17.14
CA GLY A 298 31.86 -41.86 16.49
C GLY A 298 32.89 -42.81 17.08
N LYS A 299 34.13 -42.72 16.56
CA LYS A 299 35.42 -42.55 17.29
C LYS A 299 36.64 -42.79 16.37
N GLY A 300 37.72 -42.04 16.66
CA GLY A 300 39.14 -42.36 16.33
C GLY A 300 39.69 -41.63 15.09
N VAL A 301 40.40 -40.51 15.16
CA VAL A 301 41.78 -40.22 15.65
C VAL A 301 42.93 -40.74 14.75
N SER A 302 43.68 -39.76 14.21
CA SER A 302 45.13 -39.69 13.99
C SER A 302 45.77 -39.82 12.59
N ARG A 303 46.62 -38.79 12.33
CA ARG A 303 47.95 -38.76 11.66
C ARG A 303 48.07 -38.41 10.16
N LYS A 304 48.55 -37.17 9.93
CA LYS A 304 49.53 -36.75 8.89
C LYS A 304 50.94 -37.27 9.24
N PRO A 305 51.96 -37.34 8.34
CA PRO A 305 52.53 -36.29 7.44
C PRO A 305 52.88 -36.81 6.01
N GLY A 306 53.48 -36.13 5.01
CA GLY A 306 54.06 -34.81 4.75
C GLY A 306 54.91 -34.87 3.45
N ASN A 307 55.14 -33.73 2.78
CA ASN A 307 56.13 -33.43 1.69
C ASN A 307 56.02 -34.19 0.34
N ASP A 308 56.40 -33.69 -0.85
CA ASP A 308 57.21 -32.55 -1.32
C ASP A 308 56.86 -32.27 -2.80
N GLY A 309 57.19 -31.07 -3.33
CA GLY A 309 57.34 -30.85 -4.78
C GLY A 309 56.93 -29.48 -5.33
N LYS A 310 57.90 -28.57 -5.51
CA LYS A 310 57.82 -27.26 -6.18
C LYS A 310 57.82 -27.37 -7.72
N VAL A 311 57.39 -26.29 -8.40
CA VAL A 311 57.83 -25.68 -9.69
C VAL A 311 56.60 -24.96 -10.29
N GLY A 312 56.50 -23.61 -10.36
CA GLY A 312 57.06 -22.69 -11.37
C GLY A 312 56.28 -22.77 -12.70
N GLN A 313 55.84 -21.74 -13.43
CA GLN A 313 55.91 -20.28 -13.40
C GLN A 313 55.12 -19.77 -14.65
N ASP A 314 54.48 -18.59 -14.59
CA ASP A 314 54.07 -17.68 -15.70
C ASP A 314 53.12 -18.23 -16.81
N TYR A 315 52.26 -17.47 -17.52
CA TYR A 315 52.43 -16.16 -18.16
C TYR A 315 51.08 -15.45 -18.46
N ARG A 316 51.19 -14.11 -18.52
CA ARG A 316 50.61 -13.17 -19.51
C ARG A 316 49.11 -12.82 -19.52
N ILE A 317 48.86 -11.64 -18.94
CA ILE A 317 47.86 -10.67 -19.39
C ILE A 317 48.26 -10.17 -20.79
N VAL A 318 47.35 -10.21 -21.75
CA VAL A 318 47.42 -9.44 -23.01
C VAL A 318 46.12 -8.65 -23.13
N LEU A 319 46.23 -7.34 -22.92
CA LEU A 319 45.25 -6.36 -23.38
C LEU A 319 45.44 -6.17 -24.88
N GLN A 320 44.35 -6.24 -25.65
CA GLN A 320 44.34 -5.73 -27.01
C GLN A 320 43.02 -4.99 -27.29
N ASP A 321 43.14 -3.67 -27.37
CA ASP A 321 42.18 -2.77 -27.99
C ASP A 321 42.09 -3.03 -29.50
N GLY A 322 40.88 -2.95 -30.06
CA GLY A 322 40.65 -3.08 -31.50
C GLY A 322 39.17 -3.12 -31.88
N ILE A 323 38.63 -1.95 -32.18
CA ILE A 323 37.26 -1.62 -32.61
C ILE A 323 36.78 -2.48 -33.80
N SER A 324 35.63 -3.16 -33.68
CA SER A 324 34.67 -3.31 -34.81
C SER A 324 33.31 -3.91 -34.42
N ARG A 325 32.27 -3.12 -34.70
CA ARG A 325 30.95 -3.51 -35.25
C ARG A 325 29.97 -4.30 -34.37
N LYS A 326 28.88 -3.60 -34.06
CA LYS A 326 27.51 -4.07 -33.77
C LYS A 326 27.28 -5.54 -34.20
N ALA A 327 27.16 -6.41 -33.22
CA ALA A 327 26.38 -7.64 -33.37
C ALA A 327 25.11 -7.42 -32.55
N ASP A 328 24.00 -7.19 -33.25
CA ASP A 328 22.66 -7.29 -32.69
C ASP A 328 22.46 -8.73 -32.21
N TYR A 329 22.66 -8.97 -30.93
CA TYR A 329 22.21 -10.20 -30.29
C TYR A 329 20.69 -10.08 -30.18
N MET A 330 20.00 -10.59 -31.20
CA MET A 330 18.58 -10.92 -31.07
C MET A 330 18.45 -11.91 -29.92
N ILE A 331 18.06 -11.38 -28.75
CA ILE A 331 17.45 -12.18 -27.70
C ILE A 331 16.18 -12.73 -28.36
N THR A 332 16.24 -13.98 -28.80
CA THR A 332 15.04 -14.75 -29.11
C THR A 332 14.21 -14.79 -27.84
N ASP A 333 13.16 -13.97 -27.86
CA ASP A 333 12.19 -13.76 -26.80
C ASP A 333 11.31 -15.01 -26.69
N GLU A 334 11.90 -16.12 -26.25
CA GLU A 334 11.13 -17.29 -25.80
C GLU A 334 10.47 -16.88 -24.49
N PRO A 335 9.12 -16.75 -24.44
CA PRO A 335 8.45 -16.38 -23.21
C PRO A 335 8.71 -17.50 -22.19
N SER A 336 9.29 -17.16 -21.04
CA SER A 336 9.16 -18.01 -19.88
C SER A 336 7.65 -18.26 -19.69
N GLN A 337 7.20 -19.49 -19.99
CA GLN A 337 5.80 -19.88 -20.18
C GLN A 337 4.93 -19.81 -18.91
N ASN A 338 5.40 -19.13 -17.85
CA ASN A 338 4.82 -19.21 -16.52
C ASN A 338 4.46 -17.81 -16.01
N PRO A 339 3.19 -17.38 -16.14
CA PRO A 339 2.77 -16.06 -15.71
C PRO A 339 2.73 -15.96 -14.17
N ILE A 340 3.44 -14.96 -13.65
CA ILE A 340 3.24 -14.46 -12.28
C ILE A 340 1.91 -13.69 -12.23
N GLU A 341 1.12 -13.94 -11.18
CA GLU A 341 -0.20 -13.33 -11.03
C GLU A 341 -0.29 -12.54 -9.73
N VAL A 342 -0.79 -11.30 -9.78
CA VAL A 342 -1.22 -10.57 -8.58
C VAL A 342 -2.58 -11.12 -8.17
N THR A 343 -2.69 -11.63 -6.95
CA THR A 343 -3.88 -12.35 -6.47
C THR A 343 -4.70 -11.56 -5.46
N GLY A 344 -4.21 -10.40 -5.00
CA GLY A 344 -4.96 -9.49 -4.14
C GLY A 344 -4.08 -8.78 -3.13
N LEU A 345 -4.71 -8.34 -2.05
CA LEU A 345 -4.04 -7.69 -0.92
C LEU A 345 -4.07 -8.58 0.30
N ARG A 346 -3.02 -8.46 1.12
CA ARG A 346 -2.88 -9.20 2.36
C ARG A 346 -3.84 -8.73 3.44
N GLN A 347 -4.00 -7.41 3.58
CA GLN A 347 -4.82 -6.76 4.60
C GLN A 347 -5.57 -5.56 4.00
N TRP A 348 -6.83 -5.38 4.42
CA TRP A 348 -7.72 -4.28 4.01
C TRP A 348 -7.98 -3.31 5.16
N SER A 349 -7.00 -3.15 6.04
CA SER A 349 -7.17 -2.49 7.33
C SER A 349 -6.95 -0.96 7.32
N ASN A 350 -6.38 -0.43 6.24
CA ASN A 350 -6.04 0.99 6.10
C ASN A 350 -6.80 1.62 4.91
N CYS A 351 -8.14 1.63 5.01
CA CYS A 351 -9.01 2.07 3.93
C CYS A 351 -9.66 3.43 4.21
N VAL A 352 -9.73 4.26 3.16
CA VAL A 352 -10.47 5.53 3.15
C VAL A 352 -11.36 5.61 1.91
N PHE A 353 -12.38 6.47 1.95
CA PHE A 353 -13.09 6.95 0.78
C PHE A 353 -12.62 8.37 0.45
N GLY A 354 -11.96 8.53 -0.69
CA GLY A 354 -11.18 9.72 -1.01
C GLY A 354 -10.69 9.78 -2.45
N ASP A 355 -9.65 10.57 -2.65
CA ASP A 355 -8.91 10.67 -3.92
C ASP A 355 -8.03 9.43 -4.11
N PRO A 356 -8.11 8.69 -5.25
CA PRO A 356 -7.24 7.55 -5.54
C PRO A 356 -5.74 7.85 -5.38
N LEU A 357 -5.32 9.08 -5.65
CA LEU A 357 -3.92 9.52 -5.54
C LEU A 357 -3.38 9.54 -4.10
N MET A 358 -4.25 9.34 -3.10
CA MET A 358 -3.87 9.25 -1.70
C MET A 358 -3.12 7.95 -1.35
N ALA A 359 -3.18 6.91 -2.19
CA ALA A 359 -2.42 5.67 -1.94
C ALA A 359 -0.90 5.94 -1.93
N THR A 360 -0.18 5.32 -0.99
CA THR A 360 1.26 5.55 -0.74
C THR A 360 2.14 5.25 -1.94
N VAL A 361 1.70 4.31 -2.79
CA VAL A 361 2.40 3.95 -4.03
C VAL A 361 2.62 5.17 -4.93
N PHE A 362 1.69 6.13 -4.96
CA PHE A 362 1.81 7.37 -5.74
C PHE A 362 2.83 8.37 -5.15
N SER A 363 3.22 8.20 -3.89
CA SER A 363 4.17 9.04 -3.19
C SER A 363 5.59 8.46 -3.16
N LYS A 364 5.81 7.27 -3.74
CA LYS A 364 7.14 6.63 -3.73
C LYS A 364 8.10 7.32 -4.69
N GLN A 365 9.34 7.46 -4.24
CA GLN A 365 10.49 7.77 -5.07
C GLN A 365 11.42 6.55 -5.19
N PRO A 366 11.98 6.25 -6.38
CA PRO A 366 11.76 6.93 -7.65
C PRO A 366 10.33 6.74 -8.18
N ASN A 367 9.95 7.58 -9.17
CA ASN A 367 8.61 7.58 -9.75
C ASN A 367 8.14 6.17 -10.14
N LEU A 368 6.83 5.94 -10.01
CA LEU A 368 6.18 4.71 -10.41
C LEU A 368 6.56 4.29 -11.84
N SER A 369 6.70 2.97 -12.02
CA SER A 369 6.93 2.39 -13.35
C SER A 369 5.85 2.87 -14.32
N GLY A 370 6.24 3.14 -15.57
CA GLY A 370 5.29 3.44 -16.65
C GLY A 370 4.25 2.32 -16.81
N ASP A 371 4.60 1.09 -16.44
CA ASP A 371 3.72 -0.07 -16.53
C ASP A 371 2.62 -0.08 -15.49
N PHE A 372 2.92 0.37 -14.27
CA PHE A 372 1.90 0.62 -13.26
C PHE A 372 0.87 1.61 -13.78
N TRP A 373 1.32 2.74 -14.36
CA TRP A 373 0.42 3.72 -14.96
C TRP A 373 -0.37 3.14 -16.13
N ARG A 374 0.25 2.33 -17.00
CA ARG A 374 -0.48 1.62 -18.06
C ARG A 374 -1.58 0.73 -17.48
N GLY A 375 -1.34 0.06 -16.36
CA GLY A 375 -2.34 -0.75 -15.68
C GLY A 375 -3.46 0.09 -15.04
N PHE A 376 -3.10 1.19 -14.38
CA PHE A 376 -4.02 2.05 -13.65
C PHE A 376 -4.89 2.93 -14.56
N ASP A 377 -4.34 3.43 -15.66
CA ASP A 377 -5.06 4.26 -16.62
C ASP A 377 -5.90 3.45 -17.60
N ASN A 378 -5.60 2.15 -17.79
CA ASN A 378 -6.38 1.29 -18.68
C ASN A 378 -7.82 1.09 -18.15
N PRO A 379 -8.86 1.51 -18.89
CA PRO A 379 -10.25 1.30 -18.49
C PRO A 379 -10.58 -0.16 -18.25
N LEU A 380 -11.36 -0.43 -17.19
CA LEU A 380 -11.88 -1.76 -16.96
C LEU A 380 -13.00 -2.06 -17.97
N PRO A 381 -13.22 -3.33 -18.35
CA PRO A 381 -14.35 -3.69 -19.21
C PRO A 381 -15.67 -3.12 -18.67
N GLY A 382 -16.40 -2.38 -19.50
CA GLY A 382 -17.65 -1.71 -19.13
C GLY A 382 -17.51 -0.31 -18.52
N GLU A 383 -16.29 0.19 -18.30
CA GLU A 383 -16.07 1.60 -17.95
C GLU A 383 -16.03 2.47 -19.22
N THR A 384 -16.82 3.55 -19.21
CA THR A 384 -16.80 4.57 -20.28
C THR A 384 -15.83 5.72 -19.98
N THR A 385 -15.40 5.86 -18.72
CA THR A 385 -14.49 6.94 -18.30
C THR A 385 -13.04 6.55 -18.54
N ALA A 386 -12.35 7.33 -19.37
CA ALA A 386 -10.93 7.15 -19.63
C ALA A 386 -10.07 7.26 -18.36
N SER A 387 -10.39 8.19 -17.45
CA SER A 387 -9.69 8.35 -16.18
C SER A 387 -10.61 8.43 -14.97
N ILE A 388 -10.15 7.85 -13.86
CA ILE A 388 -10.77 7.97 -12.54
C ILE A 388 -10.18 9.10 -11.69
N ILE A 389 -9.07 9.72 -12.14
CA ILE A 389 -8.45 10.87 -11.49
C ILE A 389 -9.21 12.12 -11.91
N GLU A 390 -9.83 12.78 -10.93
CA GLU A 390 -10.49 14.07 -11.11
C GLU A 390 -9.46 15.20 -11.14
N ASP A 391 -9.70 16.27 -11.92
CA ASP A 391 -8.81 17.44 -11.99
C ASP A 391 -7.32 17.07 -12.15
N ARG A 392 -7.00 16.48 -13.30
CA ARG A 392 -5.65 15.99 -13.61
C ARG A 392 -4.62 17.12 -13.65
N ASP A 393 -5.02 18.33 -14.05
CA ASP A 393 -4.12 19.47 -14.17
C ASP A 393 -3.51 19.84 -12.81
N ASN A 394 -4.29 19.78 -11.72
CA ASN A 394 -3.82 20.07 -10.36
C ASN A 394 -3.54 18.81 -9.51
N ALA A 395 -3.64 17.61 -10.10
CA ALA A 395 -3.41 16.34 -9.41
C ALA A 395 -2.03 16.26 -8.76
N HIS A 396 -1.00 16.81 -9.41
CA HIS A 396 0.37 16.85 -8.90
C HIS A 396 0.51 17.61 -7.58
N ILE A 397 -0.33 18.61 -7.32
CA ILE A 397 -0.34 19.40 -6.07
C ILE A 397 -1.04 18.61 -4.97
N ARG A 398 -2.16 17.95 -5.31
CA ARG A 398 -2.83 17.04 -4.36
C ARG A 398 -1.90 15.91 -3.94
N MET A 399 -1.15 15.34 -4.88
CA MET A 399 -0.10 14.36 -4.58
C MET A 399 0.96 14.90 -3.62
N LEU A 400 1.41 16.15 -3.76
CA LEU A 400 2.34 16.77 -2.80
C LEU A 400 1.73 16.89 -1.40
N LEU A 401 0.45 17.25 -1.29
CA LEU A 401 -0.25 17.28 0.01
C LEU A 401 -0.32 15.88 0.64
N TYR A 402 -0.62 14.86 -0.16
CA TYR A 402 -0.66 13.46 0.31
C TYR A 402 0.73 12.94 0.69
N GLU A 403 1.76 13.26 -0.10
CA GLU A 403 3.17 12.96 0.18
C GLU A 403 3.61 13.61 1.52
N CYS A 404 3.18 14.85 1.78
CA CYS A 404 3.39 15.53 3.06
C CYS A 404 2.73 14.77 4.21
N TYR A 405 1.45 14.38 4.06
CA TYR A 405 0.75 13.56 5.06
C TYR A 405 1.48 12.25 5.34
N HIS A 406 1.89 11.50 4.31
CA HIS A 406 2.60 10.22 4.48
C HIS A 406 3.96 10.40 5.16
N ALA A 407 4.68 11.47 4.84
CA ALA A 407 5.94 11.81 5.50
C ALA A 407 5.74 12.10 6.99
N VAL A 408 4.69 12.84 7.35
CA VAL A 408 4.34 13.14 8.75
C VAL A 408 3.92 11.85 9.49
N VAL A 409 3.08 11.00 8.89
CA VAL A 409 2.69 9.70 9.47
C VAL A 409 3.92 8.83 9.75
N THR A 410 4.84 8.76 8.79
CA THR A 410 6.08 8.00 8.95
C THR A 410 6.93 8.58 10.09
N LEU A 411 7.14 9.90 10.08
CA LEU A 411 7.94 10.59 11.09
C LEU A 411 7.39 10.39 12.50
N VAL A 412 6.11 10.70 12.72
CA VAL A 412 5.45 10.55 14.04
C VAL A 412 5.43 9.08 14.47
N GLY A 413 5.25 8.16 13.52
CA GLY A 413 5.29 6.71 13.76
C GLY A 413 6.62 6.24 14.37
N GLU A 414 7.76 6.79 13.95
CA GLU A 414 9.08 6.45 14.51
C GLU A 414 9.23 6.87 15.98
N TYR A 415 8.56 7.94 16.41
CA TYR A 415 8.56 8.37 17.81
C TYR A 415 7.60 7.56 18.68
N TYR A 416 6.45 7.17 18.14
CA TYR A 416 5.51 6.28 18.85
C TYR A 416 6.10 4.89 19.08
N ARG A 417 6.90 4.41 18.13
CA ARG A 417 7.42 3.03 18.11
C ARG A 417 8.88 2.98 17.66
N PRO A 418 9.83 3.41 18.52
CA PRO A 418 11.24 3.35 18.19
C PRO A 418 11.71 1.90 17.95
N GLN A 419 12.50 1.71 16.91
CA GLN A 419 13.20 0.50 16.51
C GLN A 419 14.70 0.78 16.42
N THR A 420 15.51 -0.27 16.26
CA THR A 420 16.98 -0.18 16.22
C THR A 420 17.48 0.78 15.14
N ASP A 421 16.77 0.91 14.02
CA ASP A 421 17.12 1.80 12.91
C ASP A 421 16.26 3.07 12.84
N SER A 422 15.51 3.39 13.90
CA SER A 422 14.59 4.53 13.90
C SER A 422 15.26 5.84 13.62
N SER A 423 16.46 6.12 14.15
CA SER A 423 17.16 7.38 13.84
C SER A 423 17.42 7.57 12.34
N ARG A 424 17.70 6.49 11.61
CA ARG A 424 17.91 6.55 10.15
C ARG A 424 16.59 6.78 9.42
N ARG A 425 15.53 6.06 9.80
CA ARG A 425 14.19 6.17 9.18
C ARG A 425 13.55 7.51 9.49
N GLU A 426 13.72 8.01 10.70
CA GLU A 426 13.30 9.32 11.18
C GLU A 426 13.99 10.45 10.40
N LEU A 427 15.32 10.41 10.27
CA LEU A 427 16.07 11.40 9.48
C LEU A 427 15.65 11.37 7.99
N ALA A 428 15.43 10.18 7.43
CA ALA A 428 14.93 10.03 6.06
C ALA A 428 13.53 10.63 5.90
N ALA A 429 12.62 10.40 6.86
CA ALA A 429 11.27 10.98 6.87
C ALA A 429 11.33 12.52 6.99
N ARG A 430 12.20 13.07 7.83
CA ARG A 430 12.41 14.53 7.93
C ARG A 430 12.93 15.13 6.64
N LYS A 431 13.93 14.50 6.02
CA LYS A 431 14.47 14.94 4.73
C LYS A 431 13.40 14.92 3.66
N HIS A 432 12.60 13.85 3.61
CA HIS A 432 11.50 13.74 2.67
C HIS A 432 10.43 14.83 2.89
N LEU A 433 9.99 15.04 4.14
CA LEU A 433 9.08 16.12 4.48
C LEU A 433 9.63 17.50 4.05
N GLY A 434 10.90 17.77 4.32
CA GLY A 434 11.56 19.01 3.89
C GLY A 434 11.54 19.20 2.37
N ASN A 435 11.81 18.14 1.61
CA ASN A 435 11.76 18.17 0.14
C ASN A 435 10.35 18.44 -0.39
N VAL A 436 9.32 17.83 0.20
CA VAL A 436 7.92 18.04 -0.19
C VAL A 436 7.48 19.47 0.08
N LEU A 437 7.81 20.01 1.26
CA LEU A 437 7.49 21.40 1.61
C LEU A 437 8.22 22.39 0.69
N ALA A 438 9.48 22.11 0.33
CA ALA A 438 10.20 22.92 -0.65
C ALA A 438 9.50 22.93 -2.02
N ARG A 439 9.04 21.77 -2.51
CA ARG A 439 8.27 21.67 -3.75
C ARG A 439 6.93 22.42 -3.69
N LEU A 440 6.26 22.42 -2.54
CA LEU A 440 5.03 23.20 -2.33
C LEU A 440 5.29 24.72 -2.29
N GLU A 441 6.44 25.14 -1.75
CA GLU A 441 6.87 26.54 -1.71
C GLU A 441 7.23 27.09 -3.09
N GLU A 442 7.75 26.24 -3.99
CA GLU A 442 8.06 26.60 -5.37
C GLU A 442 6.80 26.91 -6.21
N LEU A 443 5.61 26.52 -5.76
CA LEU A 443 4.35 26.79 -6.46
C LEU A 443 3.76 28.14 -6.05
N ASP A 444 3.10 28.84 -6.97
CA ASP A 444 2.29 30.04 -6.70
C ASP A 444 0.92 29.65 -6.14
N ASP A 445 0.07 30.63 -5.83
CA ASP A 445 -1.23 30.36 -5.19
C ASP A 445 -2.22 29.65 -6.13
N ARG A 446 -1.91 29.63 -7.43
CA ARG A 446 -2.63 28.89 -8.47
C ARG A 446 -1.99 27.53 -8.77
N GLY A 447 -0.94 27.16 -8.04
CA GLY A 447 -0.27 25.88 -8.24
C GLY A 447 0.72 25.84 -9.41
N GLN A 448 1.05 26.98 -10.01
CA GLN A 448 2.04 27.07 -11.08
C GLN A 448 3.44 27.27 -10.51
N GLN A 449 4.46 26.78 -11.21
CA GLN A 449 5.85 27.04 -10.83
C GLN A 449 6.09 28.56 -10.74
N ARG A 450 6.46 29.04 -9.56
CA ARG A 450 6.83 30.45 -9.35
C ARG A 450 7.97 30.73 -10.32
N ARG A 451 7.74 31.64 -11.27
CA ARG A 451 8.82 32.16 -12.10
C ARG A 451 9.88 32.70 -11.16
N ARG A 452 11.05 32.04 -11.07
CA ARG A 452 12.22 32.63 -10.44
C ARG A 452 12.39 33.99 -11.09
N ARG A 453 12.22 35.08 -10.34
CA ARG A 453 12.70 36.38 -10.79
C ARG A 453 14.17 36.16 -11.12
N MET A 454 14.55 36.33 -12.39
CA MET A 454 15.96 36.36 -12.75
C MET A 454 16.60 37.43 -11.86
N SER A 455 17.48 37.01 -10.95
CA SER A 455 18.36 37.91 -10.22
C SER A 455 19.19 38.67 -11.26
N GLY A 456 18.73 39.84 -11.67
CA GLY A 456 19.29 40.59 -12.78
C GLY A 456 18.49 41.85 -13.11
N GLU A 457 17.17 41.84 -12.93
CA GLU A 457 16.40 43.09 -13.03
C GLU A 457 16.48 43.85 -11.71
N MET A 458 17.36 44.87 -11.71
CA MET A 458 17.48 45.84 -10.63
C MET A 458 16.10 46.37 -10.24
N SER A 459 15.85 46.45 -8.93
CA SER A 459 14.63 47.08 -8.41
C SER A 459 14.44 48.48 -9.04
N PRO A 460 13.19 48.89 -9.36
CA PRO A 460 12.91 50.19 -9.99
C PRO A 460 13.45 51.39 -9.20
N SER A 461 13.70 51.20 -7.90
CA SER A 461 14.30 52.16 -6.97
C SER A 461 15.79 52.47 -7.21
N LYS A 462 16.45 51.85 -8.20
CA LYS A 462 17.85 52.12 -8.56
C LYS A 462 18.06 52.45 -10.04
N ARG A 463 17.12 53.13 -10.70
CA ARG A 463 17.47 53.85 -11.94
C ARG A 463 18.29 55.10 -11.58
N PRO A 464 19.52 55.28 -12.10
CA PRO A 464 20.21 56.56 -11.96
C PRO A 464 19.39 57.64 -12.69
N ARG A 465 19.20 58.79 -12.03
CA ARG A 465 18.64 60.00 -12.63
C ARG A 465 19.54 60.40 -13.81
N SER A 466 19.07 60.15 -15.02
CA SER A 466 19.60 60.78 -16.23
C SER A 466 18.97 62.17 -16.35
N GLY A 467 19.79 63.21 -16.28
CA GLY A 467 19.40 64.58 -16.63
C GLY A 467 19.78 65.61 -15.58
N GLN A 468 20.97 66.18 -15.73
CA GLN A 468 21.16 67.60 -15.47
C GLN A 468 22.23 68.12 -16.44
N GLU A 469 21.75 68.96 -17.35
CA GLU A 469 22.47 69.77 -18.31
C GLU A 469 23.54 70.60 -17.59
N SER A 470 24.74 70.65 -18.16
CA SER A 470 25.76 71.63 -17.80
C SER A 470 25.69 72.76 -18.83
N ASP A 471 24.83 73.74 -18.58
CA ASP A 471 24.93 75.08 -19.17
C ASP A 471 25.48 76.05 -18.11
N GLU A 472 26.54 76.74 -18.52
CA GLU A 472 26.95 78.12 -18.21
C GLU A 472 27.12 78.61 -16.76
N ASP A 473 28.35 79.04 -16.44
CA ASP A 473 28.66 80.40 -15.97
C ASP A 473 30.19 80.63 -16.06
N SER A 474 30.72 81.55 -16.89
CA SER A 474 30.91 83.00 -16.62
C SER A 474 31.83 83.23 -15.41
N GLU A 475 32.95 83.96 -15.36
CA GLU A 475 33.56 85.14 -16.02
C GLU A 475 34.96 85.31 -15.31
N PRO A 476 35.80 86.36 -15.47
CA PRO A 476 35.69 87.62 -16.24
C PRO A 476 36.79 87.86 -17.30
#